data_AF-A0A820Z604-F1
#
_entry.id   AF-A0A820Z604-F1
#
_cell.length_a   1.000
_cell.length_b   1.000
_cell.length_c   1.000
_cell.angle_alpha   90.00
_cell.angle_beta   90.00
_cell.angle_gamma   90.00
#
_symmetry.space_group_name_H-M   'P 1'
#
loop_
_entity.id
_entity.type
_entity.pdbx_description
1 polymer ?
#
loop_
_entity_poly.entity_id
_entity_poly.type
_entity_poly.pdbx_seq_one_letter_code
_entity_poly.pdbx_strand_id
1 'polypeptide(L)'
;MKDDIVESQIVKMNKTSEKSSDNQDRPPMIAQLASLQRLKEVGWYWGPLSWIEAERLLKDKQDYSFIVRDSSHRHYFLAITFKSQGNIHHTRIEHSNNSFSFYHGNSKSQCTSPDIVEFIENTIEHSKSGQFMFFIRSNIPGQPMTPVRLLYPVSRFAYMSSLKHIARFVIHRHISRDRIDDLDLPRRLKSFFKTSSDLY
;
A
#
# COMPACT_ATOMS: atom_id res chain seq x y z
N MET A 1 -8.45 -17.66 2.52
CA MET A 1 -7.46 -17.03 1.62
C MET A 1 -7.30 -15.52 1.90
N LYS A 2 -7.27 -15.11 3.18
CA LYS A 2 -6.95 -13.72 3.60
C LYS A 2 -6.01 -13.67 4.81
N ASP A 3 -5.60 -14.82 5.34
CA ASP A 3 -4.81 -14.94 6.57
C ASP A 3 -3.30 -15.17 6.29
N ASP A 4 -2.94 -15.62 5.09
CA ASP A 4 -1.55 -15.97 4.72
C ASP A 4 -0.59 -14.76 4.59
N ILE A 5 -1.12 -13.54 4.46
CA ILE A 5 -0.33 -12.37 4.03
C ILE A 5 0.48 -11.79 5.20
N VAL A 6 -0.17 -11.63 6.37
CA VAL A 6 0.55 -11.18 7.57
C VAL A 6 1.56 -12.23 7.95
N GLU A 7 1.18 -13.51 7.93
CA GLU A 7 2.10 -14.61 8.20
C GLU A 7 3.30 -14.61 7.24
N SER A 8 3.11 -14.37 5.94
CA SER A 8 4.23 -14.27 4.99
C SER A 8 5.19 -13.12 5.31
N GLN A 9 4.67 -11.98 5.77
CA GLN A 9 5.48 -10.84 6.19
C GLN A 9 6.17 -11.09 7.55
N ILE A 10 5.50 -11.77 8.49
CA ILE A 10 6.07 -12.24 9.76
C ILE A 10 7.22 -13.22 9.50
N VAL A 11 7.02 -14.18 8.61
CA VAL A 11 8.04 -15.18 8.24
C VAL A 11 9.25 -14.49 7.58
N LYS A 12 9.02 -13.50 6.73
CA LYS A 12 10.10 -12.69 6.13
C LYS A 12 10.84 -11.86 7.18
N MET A 13 10.12 -11.39 8.22
CA MET A 13 10.68 -10.67 9.36
C MET A 13 11.55 -11.58 10.24
N ASN A 14 11.09 -12.81 10.53
CA ASN A 14 11.87 -13.81 11.26
C ASN A 14 13.16 -14.19 10.51
N LYS A 15 13.08 -14.43 9.20
CA LYS A 15 14.26 -14.77 8.37
C LYS A 15 15.27 -13.63 8.24
N THR A 16 14.83 -12.38 8.33
CA THR A 16 15.73 -11.21 8.28
C THR A 16 16.42 -11.00 9.63
N SER A 17 15.80 -11.47 10.73
CA SER A 17 16.29 -11.32 12.10
C SER A 17 17.40 -12.30 12.51
N GLU A 18 17.60 -13.39 11.76
CA GLU A 18 18.61 -14.43 12.07
C GLU A 18 20.04 -14.10 11.59
N LYS A 19 20.28 -12.96 10.94
CA LYS A 19 21.60 -12.62 10.36
C LYS A 19 22.37 -11.44 10.97
N SER A 20 21.91 -10.87 12.07
CA SER A 20 22.62 -9.79 12.75
C SER A 20 22.71 -10.06 14.25
N SER A 21 23.85 -10.59 14.66
CA SER A 21 24.30 -10.65 16.04
C SER A 21 24.70 -9.23 16.48
N ASP A 22 23.77 -8.47 17.03
CA ASP A 22 24.10 -7.55 18.12
C ASP A 22 22.86 -7.23 18.95
N ASN A 23 23.01 -7.31 20.27
CA ASN A 23 21.98 -7.08 21.26
C ASN A 23 22.01 -5.61 21.67
N GLN A 24 21.02 -4.81 21.28
CA GLN A 24 20.49 -3.71 22.10
C GLN A 24 19.18 -3.16 21.52
N ASP A 25 18.18 -3.05 22.39
CA ASP A 25 16.91 -2.31 22.23
C ASP A 25 16.10 -2.58 20.96
N ARG A 26 15.66 -3.83 20.79
CA ARG A 26 14.48 -4.17 20.00
C ARG A 26 13.24 -3.99 20.89
N PRO A 27 12.37 -3.00 20.67
CA PRO A 27 11.06 -3.04 21.30
C PRO A 27 10.27 -4.21 20.69
N PRO A 28 9.26 -4.68 21.43
CA PRO A 28 8.77 -6.03 21.24
C PRO A 28 8.22 -6.17 19.83
N MET A 29 8.64 -7.23 19.14
CA MET A 29 8.14 -7.68 17.83
C MET A 29 6.61 -7.52 17.70
N ILE A 30 5.88 -7.68 18.81
CA ILE A 30 4.44 -7.41 18.98
C ILE A 30 4.00 -6.02 18.47
N ALA A 31 4.73 -4.95 18.78
CA ALA A 31 4.37 -3.59 18.35
C ALA A 31 4.48 -3.42 16.82
N GLN A 32 5.49 -4.05 16.21
CA GLN A 32 5.64 -4.08 14.75
C GLN A 32 4.54 -4.91 14.10
N LEU A 33 4.15 -6.04 14.71
CA LEU A 33 3.02 -6.86 14.25
C LEU A 33 1.69 -6.11 14.32
N ALA A 34 1.45 -5.37 15.40
CA ALA A 34 0.24 -4.56 15.57
C ALA A 34 0.18 -3.45 14.50
N SER A 35 1.30 -2.76 14.26
CA SER A 35 1.46 -1.75 13.21
C SER A 35 1.15 -2.33 11.81
N LEU A 36 1.67 -3.53 11.50
CA LEU A 36 1.35 -4.24 10.25
C LEU A 36 -0.11 -4.71 10.16
N GLN A 37 -0.77 -5.01 11.28
CA GLN A 37 -2.20 -5.34 11.28
C GLN A 37 -3.06 -4.12 10.93
N ARG A 38 -2.72 -2.93 11.46
CA ARG A 38 -3.43 -1.67 11.15
C ARG A 38 -3.33 -1.29 9.67
N LEU A 39 -2.28 -1.71 8.95
CA LEU A 39 -2.20 -1.53 7.49
C LEU A 39 -3.41 -2.11 6.75
N LYS A 40 -4.10 -3.13 7.30
CA LYS A 40 -5.30 -3.71 6.67
C LYS A 40 -6.49 -2.74 6.66
N GLU A 41 -6.52 -1.81 7.60
CA GLU A 41 -7.63 -0.88 7.83
C GLU A 41 -7.48 0.40 7.01
N VAL A 42 -6.26 0.76 6.62
CA VAL A 42 -5.99 1.96 5.83
C VAL A 42 -6.20 1.75 4.32
N GLY A 43 -6.79 2.74 3.67
CA GLY A 43 -7.12 2.66 2.24
C GLY A 43 -5.91 2.76 1.32
N TRP A 44 -4.86 3.49 1.72
CA TRP A 44 -3.68 3.76 0.88
C TRP A 44 -2.69 2.58 0.82
N TYR A 45 -2.92 1.51 1.58
CA TYR A 45 -2.08 0.31 1.56
C TYR A 45 -2.64 -0.77 0.62
N TRP A 46 -1.89 -1.04 -0.45
CA TRP A 46 -2.30 -1.93 -1.53
C TRP A 46 -1.79 -3.37 -1.39
N GLY A 47 -1.00 -3.67 -0.35
CA GLY A 47 -0.45 -5.01 -0.13
C GLY A 47 0.53 -5.44 -1.23
N PRO A 48 0.50 -6.71 -1.67
CA PRO A 48 1.45 -7.29 -2.63
C PRO A 48 1.17 -6.81 -4.06
N LEU A 49 1.37 -5.51 -4.29
CA LEU A 49 1.24 -4.86 -5.58
C LEU A 49 2.62 -4.73 -6.23
N SER A 50 2.75 -5.10 -7.51
CA SER A 50 3.99 -4.90 -8.23
C SER A 50 4.25 -3.42 -8.50
N TRP A 51 5.52 -3.06 -8.75
CA TRP A 51 5.88 -1.69 -9.10
C TRP A 51 5.24 -1.24 -10.42
N ILE A 52 5.07 -2.16 -11.38
CA ILE A 52 4.43 -1.90 -12.67
C ILE A 52 2.94 -1.60 -12.50
N GLU A 53 2.23 -2.36 -11.65
CA GLU A 53 0.83 -2.09 -11.34
C GLU A 53 0.67 -0.77 -10.59
N ALA A 54 1.59 -0.47 -9.67
CA ALA A 54 1.64 0.81 -8.96
C ALA A 54 1.78 2.00 -9.91
N GLU A 55 2.65 1.91 -10.92
CA GLU A 55 2.78 2.93 -11.96
C GLU A 55 1.47 3.12 -12.73
N ARG A 56 0.82 2.02 -13.13
CA ARG A 56 -0.47 2.09 -13.83
C ARG A 56 -1.55 2.77 -13.00
N LEU A 57 -1.63 2.48 -11.71
CA LEU A 57 -2.61 3.11 -10.80
C LEU A 57 -2.41 4.62 -10.64
N LEU A 58 -1.17 5.09 -10.72
CA LEU A 58 -0.80 6.49 -10.51
C LEU A 58 -0.66 7.31 -11.81
N LYS A 59 -0.57 6.65 -12.98
CA LYS A 59 -0.39 7.29 -14.29
C LYS A 59 -1.37 8.44 -14.51
N ASP A 60 -2.65 8.18 -14.31
CA ASP A 60 -3.74 9.14 -14.54
C ASP A 60 -4.18 9.88 -13.27
N LYS A 61 -3.35 9.84 -12.22
CA LYS A 61 -3.58 10.59 -10.97
C LYS A 61 -2.84 11.93 -11.01
N GLN A 62 -3.25 12.83 -10.14
CA GLN A 62 -2.59 14.13 -9.99
C GLN A 62 -1.22 13.98 -9.31
N ASP A 63 -0.39 15.01 -9.45
CA ASP A 63 0.88 15.06 -8.73
C ASP A 63 0.65 15.01 -7.21
N TYR A 64 1.62 14.42 -6.50
CA TYR A 64 1.59 14.14 -5.07
C TYR A 64 0.62 13.03 -4.65
N SER A 65 0.03 12.32 -5.62
CA SER A 65 -0.66 11.06 -5.37
C SER A 65 0.31 9.95 -5.01
N PHE A 66 -0.06 9.12 -4.04
CA PHE A 66 0.80 8.04 -3.57
C PHE A 66 0.01 6.81 -3.12
N ILE A 67 0.73 5.68 -3.06
CA ILE A 67 0.30 4.41 -2.47
C ILE A 67 1.45 3.76 -1.73
N VAL A 68 1.13 2.97 -0.70
CA VAL A 68 2.08 2.08 -0.03
C VAL A 68 1.77 0.65 -0.42
N ARG A 69 2.81 -0.14 -0.65
CA ARG A 69 2.74 -1.52 -1.11
C ARG A 69 3.87 -2.34 -0.50
N ASP A 70 3.80 -3.65 -0.66
CA ASP A 70 4.88 -4.55 -0.28
C ASP A 70 6.10 -4.29 -1.15
N SER A 71 7.28 -4.34 -0.52
CA SER A 71 8.53 -4.26 -1.25
C SER A 71 8.90 -5.62 -1.82
N SER A 72 9.17 -5.64 -3.13
CA SER A 72 9.72 -6.81 -3.82
C SER A 72 11.15 -7.13 -3.40
N HIS A 73 11.82 -6.22 -2.66
CA HIS A 73 13.17 -6.44 -2.16
C HIS A 73 13.17 -7.33 -0.91
N ARG A 74 14.22 -8.13 -0.74
CA ARG A 74 14.32 -9.08 0.39
C ARG A 74 14.51 -8.40 1.75
N HIS A 75 15.19 -7.26 1.79
CA HIS A 75 15.54 -6.54 3.03
C HIS A 75 14.55 -5.44 3.45
N TYR A 76 13.47 -5.25 2.68
CA TYR A 76 12.47 -4.22 2.99
C TYR A 76 11.09 -4.86 2.98
N PHE A 77 10.23 -4.44 3.91
CA PHE A 77 8.85 -4.91 3.99
C PHE A 77 7.94 -4.10 3.08
N LEU A 78 8.13 -2.77 3.08
CA LEU A 78 7.25 -1.84 2.42
C LEU A 78 8.00 -0.93 1.45
N ALA A 79 7.29 -0.47 0.44
CA ALA A 79 7.70 0.56 -0.48
C ALA A 79 6.55 1.53 -0.70
N ILE A 80 6.90 2.80 -0.88
CA ILE A 80 5.97 3.82 -1.35
C ILE A 80 6.18 4.04 -2.84
N THR A 81 5.10 4.24 -3.56
CA THR A 81 5.13 4.73 -4.94
C THR A 81 4.31 6.01 -5.00
N PHE A 82 4.86 7.05 -5.60
CA PHE A 82 4.23 8.36 -5.64
C PHE A 82 4.51 9.08 -6.95
N LYS A 83 3.64 10.02 -7.30
CA LYS A 83 3.79 10.88 -8.47
C LYS A 83 4.32 12.25 -8.06
N SER A 84 5.34 12.76 -8.74
CA SER A 84 5.90 14.08 -8.52
C SER A 84 6.41 14.65 -9.83
N GLN A 85 6.02 15.90 -10.15
CA GLN A 85 6.43 16.60 -11.37
C GLN A 85 6.14 15.78 -12.64
N GLY A 86 4.97 15.13 -12.70
CA GLY A 86 4.56 14.27 -13.80
C GLY A 86 5.23 12.89 -13.87
N ASN A 87 6.26 12.63 -13.05
CA ASN A 87 6.98 11.37 -13.02
C ASN A 87 6.54 10.49 -11.84
N ILE A 88 6.66 9.18 -12.00
CA ILE A 88 6.36 8.22 -10.93
C ILE A 88 7.69 7.75 -10.32
N HIS A 89 7.75 7.75 -9.00
CA HIS A 89 8.93 7.38 -8.23
C HIS A 89 8.61 6.28 -7.24
N HIS A 90 9.63 5.49 -6.90
CA HIS A 90 9.55 4.42 -5.92
C HIS A 90 10.62 4.61 -4.85
N THR A 91 10.21 4.57 -3.58
CA THR A 91 11.12 4.66 -2.45
C THR A 91 10.79 3.52 -1.48
N ARG A 92 11.83 2.88 -0.94
CA ARG A 92 11.65 1.83 0.07
C ARG A 92 11.50 2.49 1.44
N ILE A 93 10.63 1.92 2.27
CA ILE A 93 10.48 2.38 3.65
C ILE A 93 11.42 1.54 4.50
N GLU A 94 12.37 2.22 5.13
CA GLU A 94 13.35 1.61 6.01
C GLU A 94 12.74 1.47 7.40
N HIS A 95 13.24 0.49 8.15
CA HIS A 95 12.88 0.30 9.54
C HIS A 95 14.16 -0.01 10.32
N SER A 96 14.59 0.94 11.14
CA SER A 96 15.81 0.85 11.96
C SER A 96 15.57 1.45 13.33
N ASN A 97 16.21 0.90 14.36
CA ASN A 97 16.07 1.33 15.76
C ASN A 97 14.60 1.51 16.18
N ASN A 98 13.77 0.62 15.63
CA ASN A 98 12.35 0.60 15.83
C ASN A 98 11.55 1.85 15.44
N SER A 99 11.97 2.45 14.34
CA SER A 99 11.27 3.56 13.75
C SER A 99 11.30 3.43 12.24
N PHE A 100 10.22 3.84 11.59
CA PHE A 100 10.11 3.91 10.14
C PHE A 100 10.69 5.22 9.61
N SER A 101 11.39 5.14 8.48
CA SER A 101 11.96 6.30 7.79
C SER A 101 12.10 6.06 6.28
N PHE A 102 12.24 7.12 5.49
CA PHE A 102 12.47 7.01 4.04
C PHE A 102 13.96 6.98 3.65
N TYR A 103 14.87 7.38 4.56
CA TYR A 103 16.30 7.41 4.29
C TYR A 103 17.13 7.49 5.58
N HIS A 104 18.09 6.60 5.79
CA HIS A 104 19.08 6.72 6.87
C HIS A 104 20.19 7.75 6.52
N GLY A 105 19.88 9.05 6.65
CA GLY A 105 20.84 10.14 6.54
C GLY A 105 21.05 10.84 7.88
N ASN A 106 22.28 11.22 8.19
CA ASN A 106 22.76 11.78 9.47
C ASN A 106 22.12 13.11 9.94
N SER A 107 20.98 13.51 9.38
CA SER A 107 20.25 14.71 9.74
C SER A 107 19.35 14.42 10.94
N LYS A 108 19.55 15.16 12.04
CA LYS A 108 18.79 15.13 13.30
C LYS A 108 17.32 15.55 13.18
N SER A 109 16.81 15.78 11.97
CA SER A 109 15.48 16.33 11.69
C SER A 109 14.58 15.37 10.91
N GLN A 110 14.76 14.06 11.10
CA GLN A 110 13.86 13.08 10.50
C GLN A 110 12.69 12.83 11.44
N CYS A 111 11.49 13.06 10.97
CA CYS A 111 10.30 12.54 11.62
C CYS A 111 10.29 11.03 11.42
N THR A 112 10.50 10.30 12.51
CA THR A 112 10.39 8.85 12.55
C THR A 112 9.25 8.49 13.50
N SER A 113 8.57 7.37 13.25
CA SER A 113 7.58 6.84 14.18
C SER A 113 7.74 5.33 14.30
N PRO A 114 7.49 4.73 15.48
CA PRO A 114 7.47 3.29 15.66
C PRO A 114 6.27 2.60 14.96
N ASP A 115 5.23 3.34 14.59
CA ASP A 115 4.07 2.84 13.85
C ASP A 115 4.12 3.34 12.40
N ILE A 116 3.93 2.43 11.44
CA ILE A 116 3.96 2.76 10.02
C ILE A 116 2.79 3.66 9.62
N VAL A 117 1.63 3.45 10.24
CA VAL A 117 0.43 4.23 9.91
C VAL A 117 0.63 5.65 10.37
N GLU A 118 1.05 5.83 11.62
CA GLU A 118 1.38 7.15 12.18
C GLU A 118 2.52 7.83 11.42
N PHE A 119 3.56 7.09 11.03
CA PHE A 119 4.66 7.61 10.21
C PHE A 119 4.17 8.20 8.89
N ILE A 120 3.31 7.47 8.16
CA ILE A 120 2.76 7.95 6.89
C ILE A 120 1.81 9.13 7.12
N GLU A 121 0.95 9.08 8.13
CA GLU A 121 0.04 10.18 8.49
C GLU A 121 0.81 11.47 8.85
N ASN A 122 1.84 11.35 9.67
CA ASN A 122 2.74 12.45 9.99
C ASN A 122 3.43 12.98 8.72
N THR A 123 3.89 12.11 7.83
CA THR A 123 4.51 12.53 6.56
C THR A 123 3.55 13.34 5.69
N ILE A 124 2.29 12.93 5.63
CA ILE A 124 1.25 13.67 4.90
C ILE A 124 1.04 15.05 5.52
N GLU A 125 0.98 15.13 6.86
CA GLU A 125 0.76 16.41 7.55
C GLU A 125 1.92 17.38 7.35
N HIS A 126 3.16 16.91 7.40
CA HIS A 126 4.33 17.73 7.10
C HIS A 126 4.37 18.17 5.63
N SER A 127 3.93 17.29 4.71
CA SER A 127 3.80 17.64 3.29
C SER A 127 2.78 18.76 3.03
N LYS A 128 1.74 18.86 3.87
CA LYS A 128 0.76 19.96 3.83
C LYS A 128 1.32 21.26 4.38
N SER A 129 2.11 21.20 5.46
CA SER A 129 2.75 22.38 6.07
C SER A 129 3.95 22.91 5.28
N GLY A 130 4.33 22.23 4.19
CA GLY A 130 5.46 22.62 3.34
C GLY A 130 6.81 22.11 3.86
N GLN A 131 6.81 21.26 4.89
CA GLN A 131 8.00 20.60 5.40
C GLN A 131 8.27 19.31 4.62
N PHE A 132 9.43 19.23 3.97
CA PHE A 132 9.80 18.09 3.15
C PHE A 132 10.66 17.12 3.94
N MET A 133 10.10 15.95 4.25
CA MET A 133 10.79 14.95 5.06
C MET A 133 11.91 14.21 4.31
N PHE A 134 11.80 14.12 2.98
CA PHE A 134 12.80 13.46 2.16
C PHE A 134 12.84 14.03 0.75
N PHE A 135 13.97 13.78 0.10
CA PHE A 135 14.28 14.28 -1.23
C PHE A 135 14.71 13.12 -2.12
N ILE A 136 14.28 13.14 -3.37
CA ILE A 136 14.74 12.19 -4.38
C ILE A 136 15.78 12.84 -5.28
N ARG A 137 16.83 12.09 -5.62
CA ARG A 137 17.79 12.51 -6.63
C ARG A 137 17.16 12.37 -8.02
N SER A 138 17.33 13.39 -8.84
CA SER A 138 17.05 13.27 -10.27
C SER A 138 18.15 12.45 -10.93
N ASN A 139 17.79 11.69 -11.97
CA ASN A 139 18.76 10.99 -12.83
C ASN A 139 19.43 11.95 -13.82
N ILE A 140 19.03 13.23 -13.84
CA ILE A 140 19.61 14.27 -14.70
C ILE A 140 20.80 14.92 -13.96
N PRO A 141 22.02 14.88 -14.53
CA PRO A 141 23.19 15.52 -13.94
C PRO A 141 22.96 17.03 -13.74
N GLY A 142 23.27 17.54 -12.55
CA GLY A 142 23.20 18.97 -12.22
C GLY A 142 21.84 19.47 -11.74
N GLN A 143 20.79 18.64 -11.75
CA GLN A 143 19.49 19.04 -11.21
C GLN A 143 19.47 18.90 -9.67
N PRO A 144 18.92 19.89 -8.93
CA PRO A 144 18.82 19.80 -7.47
C PRO A 144 17.92 18.63 -7.05
N MET A 145 18.13 18.13 -5.83
CA MET A 145 17.27 17.10 -5.26
C MET A 145 15.83 17.61 -5.16
N THR A 146 14.87 16.79 -5.56
CA THR A 146 13.46 17.19 -5.60
C THR A 146 12.81 16.89 -4.26
N PRO A 147 12.18 17.87 -3.59
CA PRO A 147 11.43 17.64 -2.37
C PRO A 147 10.23 16.73 -2.66
N VAL A 148 10.02 15.72 -1.83
CA VAL A 148 8.87 14.84 -1.97
C VAL A 148 7.71 15.35 -1.15
N ARG A 149 6.52 15.35 -1.76
CA ARG A 149 5.25 15.68 -1.10
C ARG A 149 4.29 14.52 -1.28
N LEU A 150 3.68 14.09 -0.18
CA LEU A 150 2.65 13.07 -0.16
C LEU A 150 1.35 13.72 0.30
N LEU A 151 0.42 13.96 -0.62
CA LEU A 151 -0.81 14.70 -0.31
C LEU A 151 -2.08 13.90 -0.57
N TYR A 152 -2.07 13.07 -1.62
CA TYR A 152 -3.29 12.44 -2.12
C TYR A 152 -3.19 10.92 -2.05
N PRO A 153 -3.59 10.30 -0.92
CA PRO A 153 -3.59 8.85 -0.79
C PRO A 153 -4.57 8.23 -1.79
N VAL A 154 -4.11 7.29 -2.61
CA VAL A 154 -4.99 6.56 -3.53
C VAL A 154 -5.54 5.32 -2.82
N SER A 155 -6.84 5.32 -2.58
CA SER A 155 -7.51 4.26 -1.82
C SER A 155 -7.75 3.00 -2.65
N ARG A 156 -7.34 1.85 -2.13
CA ARG A 156 -7.63 0.50 -2.68
C ARG A 156 -9.12 0.18 -2.68
N PHE A 157 -9.88 0.76 -1.74
CA PHE A 157 -11.32 0.52 -1.62
C PHE A 157 -12.09 1.09 -2.81
N ALA A 158 -11.53 2.10 -3.50
CA ALA A 158 -12.10 2.62 -4.74
C ALA A 158 -12.04 1.61 -5.90
N TYR A 159 -11.19 0.60 -5.81
CA TYR A 159 -10.97 -0.41 -6.85
C TYR A 159 -11.52 -1.79 -6.46
N MET A 160 -12.15 -1.93 -5.28
CA MET A 160 -12.85 -3.14 -4.92
C MET A 160 -14.26 -3.12 -5.53
N SER A 161 -14.52 -4.05 -6.45
CA SER A 161 -15.89 -4.32 -6.92
C SER A 161 -16.78 -4.59 -5.71
N SER A 162 -17.98 -3.99 -5.67
CA SER A 162 -18.94 -4.23 -4.59
C SER A 162 -19.16 -5.73 -4.37
N LEU A 163 -19.46 -6.15 -3.12
CA LEU A 163 -19.79 -7.55 -2.82
C LEU A 163 -20.89 -8.08 -3.75
N LYS A 164 -21.86 -7.21 -4.10
CA LYS A 164 -22.93 -7.50 -5.07
C LYS A 164 -22.38 -7.94 -6.44
N HIS A 165 -21.35 -7.25 -6.95
CA HIS A 165 -20.67 -7.57 -8.21
C HIS A 165 -19.80 -8.82 -8.10
N ILE A 166 -19.06 -8.98 -7.00
CA ILE A 166 -18.25 -10.18 -6.75
C ILE A 166 -19.15 -11.42 -6.67
N ALA A 167 -20.24 -11.34 -5.90
CA ALA A 167 -21.22 -12.42 -5.75
C ALA A 167 -21.83 -12.79 -7.11
N ARG A 168 -22.21 -11.80 -7.92
CA ARG A 168 -22.68 -12.03 -9.28
C ARG A 168 -21.67 -12.81 -10.12
N PHE A 169 -20.40 -12.40 -10.11
CA PHE A 169 -19.36 -13.06 -10.88
C PHE A 169 -19.19 -14.54 -10.47
N VAL A 170 -19.16 -14.81 -9.17
CA VAL A 170 -19.06 -16.19 -8.64
C VAL A 170 -20.29 -17.02 -9.01
N ILE A 171 -21.49 -16.46 -8.92
CA ILE A 171 -22.74 -17.12 -9.30
C ILE A 171 -22.72 -17.49 -10.79
N HIS A 172 -22.35 -16.55 -11.67
CA HIS A 172 -22.29 -16.77 -13.12
C HIS A 172 -21.24 -17.81 -13.54
N ARG A 173 -20.22 -18.06 -12.70
CA ARG A 173 -19.24 -19.12 -12.93
C ARG A 173 -19.81 -20.53 -12.70
N HIS A 174 -20.83 -20.66 -11.85
CA HIS A 174 -21.40 -21.95 -11.45
C HIS A 174 -22.82 -22.18 -11.99
N ILE A 175 -23.51 -21.10 -12.37
CA ILE A 175 -24.91 -21.12 -12.80
C ILE A 175 -25.02 -20.28 -14.08
N SER A 176 -25.42 -20.94 -15.17
CA SER A 176 -25.69 -20.28 -16.46
C SER A 176 -26.84 -19.27 -16.33
N ARG A 177 -26.82 -18.20 -17.15
CA ARG A 177 -27.80 -17.11 -17.05
C ARG A 177 -29.27 -17.56 -17.14
N ASP A 178 -29.52 -18.63 -17.90
CA ASP A 178 -30.86 -19.17 -18.12
C ASP A 178 -31.44 -19.86 -16.88
N ARG A 179 -30.57 -20.35 -15.98
CA ARG A 179 -30.95 -21.01 -14.71
C ARG A 179 -31.07 -20.04 -13.53
N ILE A 180 -30.90 -18.74 -13.76
CA ILE A 180 -31.05 -17.72 -12.71
C ILE A 180 -32.52 -17.62 -12.26
N ASP A 181 -33.48 -17.92 -13.14
CA ASP A 181 -34.90 -17.92 -12.80
C ASP A 181 -35.29 -19.04 -11.85
N ASP A 182 -34.55 -20.15 -11.87
CA ASP A 182 -34.80 -21.32 -11.03
C ASP A 182 -34.33 -21.13 -9.58
N LEU A 183 -33.55 -20.08 -9.31
CA LEU A 183 -33.07 -19.78 -7.97
C LEU A 183 -34.20 -19.25 -7.07
N ASP A 184 -34.24 -19.68 -5.81
CA ASP A 184 -35.15 -19.15 -4.79
C ASP A 184 -34.70 -17.79 -4.26
N LEU A 185 -34.58 -16.82 -5.17
CA LEU A 185 -34.13 -15.47 -4.89
C LEU A 185 -35.23 -14.43 -5.18
N PRO A 186 -35.29 -13.33 -4.40
CA PRO A 186 -36.17 -12.20 -4.70
C PRO A 186 -35.98 -11.67 -6.12
N ARG A 187 -37.07 -11.24 -6.77
CA ARG A 187 -37.08 -10.76 -8.18
C ARG A 187 -36.03 -9.68 -8.46
N ARG A 188 -35.78 -8.79 -7.49
CA ARG A 188 -34.77 -7.72 -7.60
C ARG A 188 -33.35 -8.27 -7.76
N LEU A 189 -33.02 -9.39 -7.12
CA LEU A 189 -31.72 -10.03 -7.25
C LEU A 189 -31.61 -10.82 -8.56
N LYS A 190 -32.67 -11.52 -8.97
CA LYS A 190 -32.73 -12.19 -10.29
C LYS A 190 -32.51 -11.19 -11.42
N SER A 191 -33.24 -10.07 -11.41
CA SER A 191 -33.06 -8.97 -12.35
C SER A 191 -31.64 -8.42 -12.31
N PHE A 192 -31.10 -8.19 -11.11
CA PHE A 192 -29.73 -7.72 -10.97
C PHE A 192 -28.69 -8.69 -11.55
N PHE A 193 -28.85 -10.00 -11.43
CA PHE A 193 -27.90 -10.96 -12.02
C PHE A 193 -28.06 -11.08 -13.54
N LYS A 194 -29.24 -10.75 -14.09
CA LYS A 194 -29.51 -10.81 -15.53
C LYS A 194 -29.03 -9.59 -16.33
N THR A 195 -29.03 -8.38 -15.75
CA THR A 195 -28.61 -7.15 -16.46
C THR A 195 -27.16 -7.25 -16.91
N SER A 196 -26.82 -7.37 -18.20
CA SER A 196 -25.42 -7.24 -18.64
C SER A 196 -24.89 -5.88 -18.23
N SER A 197 -23.90 -5.83 -17.34
CA SER A 197 -22.95 -4.72 -17.38
C SER A 197 -21.83 -5.23 -18.26
N ASP A 198 -21.90 -4.83 -19.53
CA ASP A 198 -20.68 -4.65 -20.31
C ASP A 198 -19.78 -3.67 -19.54
N LEU A 199 -18.47 -3.80 -19.72
CA LEU A 199 -17.37 -3.09 -19.05
C LEU A 199 -16.77 -3.80 -17.84
N TYR A 200 -15.93 -4.80 -18.14
CA TYR A 200 -14.53 -4.76 -17.75
C TYR A 200 -13.68 -4.79 -19.02
#